data_AF-A0A6J7LNN6-F1
#
_entry.id   AF-A0A6J7LNN6-F1
#
_cell.length_a   1.000
_cell.length_b   1.000
_cell.length_c   1.000
_cell.angle_alpha   90.00
_cell.angle_beta   90.00
_cell.angle_gamma   90.00
#
_symmetry.space_group_name_H-M   'P 1'
#
loop_
_entity.id
_entity.type
_entity.pdbx_description
1 polymer ?
#
loop_
_entity_poly.entity_id
_entity_poly.type
_entity_poly.pdbx_seq_one_letter_code
_entity_poly.pdbx_strand_id
1 'polypeptide(L)'
;MGKDDEGLARRTAQARVVQNDDRVLDAVVEVACAGGWADLTASSVSRAAGLSTRPIHNRFDGRSSMAAAALRNRCAPALLASLAEVLKAAGLLEPDVSGSPPVEGDGQGSPTSPYAKAVFRRSPQADPWERVRDVIRATAAKEQAWPPSATLPNPFGEPESPSPATSRDLAASALSSSVQELLDSLERTSLAAAAAHLEDLRAAGPSSEWLGMALDAFNRPAPAVRATAELLIVSQFDEVLAAAAAEHIASRVTDWCTPSRTGPSPATAARRAYLISLALGLVLAHTRAGAADIDLQGQAEAVFAALRSDLNPAPLPKARAAYLDQDIAFDTGDGALDALLQATLDEISVRGFEGATTSGIARAAGCSDGLIFARYPTKLALFLDASKRQQALSFRNYDDYQTSVRIQHGMGIADALAIREVQLPNVRLQRATYLEQIRLSWHDEELQRTLAAEFDQFVADATAADPGWAPASSPSDLHVSIALGFGIAMLPLLAPEAWSLPYDVATIPVADHPPAP
;
A
#
# COMPACT_ATOMS: atom_id res chain seq x y z
N MET A 1 16.30 -3.95 -51.78
CA MET A 1 15.66 -3.21 -50.66
C MET A 1 15.93 -1.74 -50.89
N GLY A 2 14.88 -0.95 -51.09
CA GLY A 2 15.01 0.50 -51.22
C GLY A 2 15.27 1.13 -49.86
N LYS A 3 15.77 2.38 -49.82
CA LYS A 3 15.95 3.14 -48.57
C LYS A 3 14.67 3.19 -47.72
N ASP A 4 13.50 3.09 -48.35
CA ASP A 4 12.20 3.06 -47.68
C ASP A 4 11.95 1.76 -46.89
N ASP A 5 12.48 0.62 -47.37
CA ASP A 5 12.36 -0.68 -46.69
C ASP A 5 13.21 -0.71 -45.40
N GLU A 6 14.41 -0.11 -45.43
CA GLU A 6 15.28 0.01 -44.25
C GLU A 6 14.67 0.92 -43.18
N GLY A 7 14.06 2.03 -43.59
CA GLY A 7 13.36 2.95 -42.69
C GLY A 7 12.14 2.31 -42.02
N LEU A 8 11.38 1.49 -42.74
CA LEU A 8 10.26 0.74 -42.18
C LEU A 8 10.71 -0.37 -41.21
N ALA A 9 11.77 -1.10 -41.56
CA ALA A 9 12.34 -2.15 -40.70
C ALA A 9 12.85 -1.57 -39.38
N ARG A 10 13.54 -0.42 -39.42
CA ARG A 10 14.04 0.26 -38.22
C ARG A 10 12.90 0.74 -37.30
N ARG A 11 11.84 1.32 -37.87
CA ARG A 11 10.66 1.76 -37.11
C ARG A 11 9.94 0.58 -36.45
N THR A 12 9.77 -0.52 -37.17
CA THR A 12 9.15 -1.74 -36.61
C THR A 12 9.99 -2.34 -35.48
N ALA A 13 11.32 -2.38 -35.63
CA ALA A 13 12.21 -2.86 -34.58
C ALA A 13 12.15 -1.96 -33.33
N GLN A 14 12.16 -0.64 -33.51
CA GLN A 14 12.04 0.32 -32.41
C GLN A 14 10.69 0.18 -31.68
N ALA A 15 9.58 0.07 -32.41
CA ALA A 15 8.26 -0.15 -31.82
C ALA A 15 8.19 -1.42 -30.97
N ARG A 16 8.81 -2.53 -31.44
CA ARG A 16 8.91 -3.77 -30.67
C ARG A 16 9.76 -3.62 -29.41
N VAL A 17 10.83 -2.82 -29.47
CA VAL A 17 11.66 -2.54 -28.28
C VAL A 17 10.84 -1.81 -27.24
N VAL A 18 10.14 -0.73 -27.62
CA VAL A 18 9.27 0.04 -26.71
C VAL A 18 8.20 -0.85 -26.10
N GLN A 19 7.50 -1.65 -26.92
CA GLN A 19 6.48 -2.58 -26.42
C GLN A 19 7.04 -3.61 -25.43
N ASN A 20 8.24 -4.13 -25.68
CA ASN A 20 8.88 -5.07 -24.76
C ASN A 20 9.31 -4.39 -23.46
N ASP A 21 9.80 -3.15 -23.53
CA ASP A 21 10.18 -2.39 -22.35
C ASP A 21 8.96 -2.11 -21.49
N ASP A 22 7.82 -1.73 -22.10
CA ASP A 22 6.55 -1.56 -21.38
C ASP A 22 6.11 -2.84 -20.67
N ARG A 23 6.14 -3.99 -21.37
CA ARG A 23 5.82 -5.30 -20.77
C ARG A 23 6.73 -5.66 -19.60
N VAL A 24 8.02 -5.34 -19.69
CA VAL A 24 8.96 -5.60 -18.59
C VAL A 24 8.61 -4.72 -17.39
N LEU A 25 8.35 -3.42 -17.59
CA LEU A 25 8.00 -2.53 -16.48
C LEU A 25 6.68 -2.92 -15.81
N ASP A 26 5.67 -3.33 -16.58
CA ASP A 26 4.40 -3.82 -16.03
C ASP A 26 4.61 -5.12 -15.22
N ALA A 27 5.44 -6.03 -15.73
CA ALA A 27 5.80 -7.27 -15.03
C ALA A 27 6.61 -7.03 -13.75
N VAL A 28 7.44 -5.98 -13.69
CA VAL A 28 8.14 -5.57 -12.46
C VAL A 28 7.15 -5.12 -11.40
N VAL A 29 6.13 -4.33 -11.78
CA VAL A 29 5.05 -3.92 -10.88
C VAL A 29 4.27 -5.13 -10.37
N GLU A 30 3.91 -6.07 -11.26
CA GLU A 30 3.20 -7.29 -10.91
C GLU A 30 3.98 -8.13 -9.91
N VAL A 31 5.26 -8.41 -10.20
CA VAL A 31 6.12 -9.24 -9.34
C VAL A 31 6.35 -8.56 -7.98
N ALA A 32 6.65 -7.26 -7.95
CA ALA A 32 6.84 -6.53 -6.69
C ALA A 32 5.55 -6.46 -5.86
N CYS A 33 4.39 -6.31 -6.52
CA CYS A 33 3.09 -6.32 -5.85
C CYS A 33 2.75 -7.70 -5.24
N ALA A 34 3.05 -8.79 -5.96
CA ALA A 34 2.67 -10.14 -5.56
C ALA A 34 3.65 -10.77 -4.56
N GLY A 35 4.95 -10.76 -4.88
CA GLY A 35 5.99 -11.45 -4.13
C GLY A 35 7.02 -10.53 -3.46
N GLY A 36 6.84 -9.21 -3.60
CA GLY A 36 7.71 -8.23 -2.96
C GLY A 36 9.10 -8.15 -3.58
N TRP A 37 10.01 -7.52 -2.84
CA TRP A 37 11.40 -7.33 -3.23
C TRP A 37 12.18 -8.64 -3.39
N ALA A 38 11.87 -9.65 -2.59
CA ALA A 38 12.56 -10.94 -2.59
C ALA A 38 12.34 -11.69 -3.91
N ASP A 39 11.12 -11.65 -4.43
CA ASP A 39 10.75 -12.31 -5.68
C ASP A 39 11.13 -11.52 -6.92
N LEU A 40 11.60 -10.26 -6.78
CA LEU A 40 11.89 -9.38 -7.90
C LEU A 40 13.20 -9.74 -8.62
N THR A 41 13.20 -10.84 -9.35
CA THR A 41 14.36 -11.35 -10.10
C THR A 41 14.16 -11.21 -11.61
N ALA A 42 15.24 -11.24 -12.39
CA ALA A 42 15.12 -11.24 -13.85
C ALA A 42 14.31 -12.43 -14.38
N SER A 43 14.35 -13.57 -13.69
CA SER A 43 13.62 -14.78 -14.06
C SER A 43 12.12 -14.67 -13.81
N SER A 44 11.70 -14.15 -12.65
CA SER A 44 10.27 -13.94 -12.34
C SER A 44 9.68 -12.86 -13.26
N VAL A 45 10.40 -11.76 -13.48
CA VAL A 45 9.97 -10.69 -14.40
C VAL A 45 9.91 -11.19 -15.85
N SER A 46 10.88 -11.98 -16.31
CA SER A 46 10.85 -12.60 -17.64
C SER A 46 9.61 -13.48 -17.83
N ARG A 47 9.27 -14.26 -16.80
CA ARG A 47 8.09 -15.13 -16.81
C ARG A 47 6.80 -14.33 -16.86
N ALA A 48 6.63 -13.35 -15.97
CA ALA A 48 5.45 -12.48 -15.93
C ALA A 48 5.30 -11.67 -17.23
N ALA A 49 6.41 -11.14 -17.77
CA ALA A 49 6.39 -10.40 -19.02
C ALA A 49 6.11 -11.27 -20.25
N GLY A 50 6.22 -12.61 -20.17
CA GLY A 50 6.15 -13.51 -21.33
C GLY A 50 7.28 -13.27 -22.34
N LEU A 51 8.49 -13.02 -21.84
CA LEU A 51 9.70 -12.73 -22.61
C LEU A 51 10.84 -13.65 -22.15
N SER A 52 11.96 -13.68 -22.90
CA SER A 52 13.20 -14.26 -22.38
C SER A 52 13.90 -13.30 -21.40
N THR A 53 14.87 -13.79 -20.64
CA THR A 53 15.67 -12.95 -19.72
C THR A 53 16.64 -12.01 -20.44
N ARG A 54 17.03 -12.33 -21.68
CA ARG A 54 17.98 -11.54 -22.47
C ARG A 54 17.54 -10.08 -22.64
N PRO A 55 16.27 -9.79 -22.98
CA PRO A 55 15.77 -8.43 -22.95
C PRO A 55 16.09 -7.69 -21.66
N ILE A 56 15.77 -8.27 -20.50
CA ILE A 56 15.97 -7.64 -19.18
C ILE A 56 17.45 -7.35 -18.93
N HIS A 57 18.33 -8.34 -19.10
CA HIS A 57 19.78 -8.16 -18.89
C HIS A 57 20.44 -7.16 -19.84
N ASN A 58 19.85 -6.91 -21.01
CA ASN A 58 20.36 -5.89 -21.93
C ASN A 58 19.97 -4.46 -21.53
N ARG A 59 18.95 -4.25 -20.68
CA ARG A 59 18.48 -2.91 -20.26
C ARG A 59 18.87 -2.57 -18.83
N PHE A 60 18.91 -3.57 -17.95
CA PHE A 60 19.00 -3.37 -16.51
C PHE A 60 20.24 -4.09 -15.97
N ASP A 61 21.07 -3.35 -15.25
CA ASP A 61 22.29 -3.86 -14.61
C ASP A 61 22.00 -4.82 -13.43
N GLY A 62 20.76 -4.84 -12.97
CA GLY A 62 20.31 -5.73 -11.91
C GLY A 62 18.93 -5.37 -11.37
N ARG A 63 18.54 -6.05 -10.29
CA ARG A 63 17.24 -5.89 -9.62
C ARG A 63 16.93 -4.42 -9.30
N SER A 64 17.87 -3.71 -8.68
CA SER A 64 17.69 -2.31 -8.26
C SER A 64 17.45 -1.36 -9.44
N SER A 65 18.21 -1.49 -10.53
CA SER A 65 18.00 -0.68 -11.73
C SER A 65 16.65 -0.94 -12.41
N MET A 66 16.20 -2.20 -12.42
CA MET A 66 14.91 -2.61 -12.97
C MET A 66 13.75 -2.06 -12.13
N ALA A 67 13.86 -2.16 -10.79
CA ALA A 67 12.88 -1.62 -9.86
C ALA A 67 12.83 -0.08 -9.89
N ALA A 68 13.97 0.60 -9.96
CA ALA A 68 14.03 2.05 -10.11
C ALA A 68 13.38 2.53 -11.41
N ALA A 69 13.55 1.78 -12.51
CA ALA A 69 12.88 2.09 -13.77
C ALA A 69 11.35 1.93 -13.67
N ALA A 70 10.85 0.87 -13.03
CA ALA A 70 9.41 0.73 -12.78
C ALA A 70 8.90 1.80 -11.81
N LEU A 71 9.69 2.14 -10.79
CA LEU A 71 9.37 3.18 -9.83
C LEU A 71 9.12 4.51 -10.56
N ARG A 72 10.05 4.91 -11.43
CA ARG A 72 9.97 6.12 -12.26
C ARG A 72 8.78 6.12 -13.20
N ASN A 73 8.58 5.04 -13.95
CA ASN A 73 7.71 5.05 -15.13
C ASN A 73 6.29 4.54 -14.89
N ARG A 74 6.03 3.87 -13.76
CA ARG A 74 4.72 3.27 -13.45
C ARG A 74 4.24 3.66 -12.06
N CYS A 75 5.06 3.40 -11.05
CA CYS A 75 4.69 3.53 -9.64
C CYS A 75 4.54 5.00 -9.21
N ALA A 76 5.57 5.83 -9.41
CA ALA A 76 5.58 7.22 -8.97
C ALA A 76 4.45 8.05 -9.59
N PRO A 77 4.17 7.99 -10.92
CA PRO A 77 3.03 8.69 -11.49
C PRO A 77 1.70 8.24 -10.87
N ALA A 78 1.50 6.94 -10.65
CA ALA A 78 0.29 6.39 -10.05
C ALA A 78 0.10 6.86 -8.60
N LEU A 79 1.15 6.78 -7.77
CA LEU A 79 1.10 7.24 -6.38
C LEU A 79 0.84 8.74 -6.30
N LEU A 80 1.59 9.56 -7.05
CA LEU A 80 1.45 11.01 -7.01
C LEU A 80 0.08 11.48 -7.51
N ALA A 81 -0.46 10.84 -8.55
CA ALA A 81 -1.82 11.12 -9.01
C ALA A 81 -2.84 10.83 -7.90
N SER A 82 -2.78 9.66 -7.26
CA SER A 82 -3.69 9.31 -6.17
C SER A 82 -3.56 10.24 -4.95
N LEU A 83 -2.33 10.62 -4.58
CA LEU A 83 -2.11 11.57 -3.48
C LEU A 83 -2.66 12.96 -3.81
N ALA A 84 -2.44 13.43 -5.05
CA ALA A 84 -3.00 14.69 -5.51
C ALA A 84 -4.54 14.69 -5.46
N GLU A 85 -5.19 13.57 -5.81
CA GLU A 85 -6.65 13.44 -5.70
C GLU A 85 -7.13 13.54 -4.25
N VAL A 86 -6.45 12.90 -3.29
CA VAL A 86 -6.76 13.05 -1.86
C VAL A 86 -6.67 14.51 -1.42
N LEU A 87 -5.60 15.23 -1.83
CA LEU A 87 -5.42 16.63 -1.47
C LEU A 87 -6.44 17.56 -2.13
N LYS A 88 -6.79 17.33 -3.41
CA LYS A 88 -7.82 18.08 -4.13
C LYS A 88 -9.20 17.85 -3.52
N ALA A 89 -9.53 16.61 -3.19
CA ALA A 89 -10.79 16.24 -2.53
C ALA A 89 -10.97 16.95 -1.18
N ALA A 90 -9.88 17.16 -0.44
CA ALA A 90 -9.87 17.93 0.81
C ALA A 90 -9.80 19.46 0.61
N GLY A 91 -9.68 19.95 -0.63
CA GLY A 91 -9.51 21.37 -0.93
C GLY A 91 -8.15 21.94 -0.50
N LEU A 92 -7.14 21.09 -0.37
CA LEU A 92 -5.78 21.45 0.02
C LEU A 92 -4.84 21.57 -1.18
N LEU A 93 -5.29 21.22 -2.38
CA LEU A 93 -4.58 21.45 -3.64
C LEU A 93 -5.60 22.02 -4.64
N GLU A 94 -5.18 23.01 -5.43
CA GLU A 94 -6.03 23.54 -6.48
C GLU A 94 -6.38 22.44 -7.48
N PRO A 95 -7.63 22.37 -7.98
CA PRO A 95 -7.94 21.54 -9.13
C PRO A 95 -7.09 22.01 -10.31
N ASP A 96 -6.72 21.10 -11.21
CA ASP A 96 -5.97 21.47 -12.41
C ASP A 96 -6.87 22.35 -13.31
N VAL A 97 -6.83 23.68 -13.11
CA VAL A 97 -7.67 24.65 -13.84
C VAL A 97 -7.26 24.72 -15.32
N SER A 98 -6.15 24.09 -15.71
CA SER A 98 -5.65 24.10 -17.06
C SER A 98 -6.03 22.84 -17.83
N GLY A 99 -7.11 22.93 -18.61
CA GLY A 99 -7.25 22.22 -19.88
C GLY A 99 -6.27 22.70 -20.96
N SER A 100 -5.15 23.34 -20.58
CA SER A 100 -4.04 23.56 -21.50
C SER A 100 -3.16 22.31 -21.44
N PRO A 101 -3.02 21.56 -22.53
CA PRO A 101 -2.10 20.44 -22.56
C PRO A 101 -0.72 20.93 -22.11
N PRO A 102 0.07 20.08 -21.42
CA PRO A 102 1.44 20.45 -21.07
C PRO A 102 2.12 20.91 -22.36
N VAL A 103 2.70 22.11 -22.33
CA VAL A 103 3.57 22.58 -23.41
C VAL A 103 4.63 21.50 -23.56
N GLU A 104 4.58 20.78 -24.68
CA GLU A 104 5.55 19.77 -25.05
C GLU A 104 6.93 20.42 -24.99
N GLY A 105 7.67 20.19 -23.90
CA GLY A 105 9.12 20.32 -23.95
C GLY A 105 9.61 19.26 -24.92
N ASP A 106 10.50 19.64 -25.84
CA ASP A 106 11.07 18.84 -26.94
C ASP A 106 11.84 17.55 -26.52
N GLY A 107 11.50 16.93 -25.40
CA GLY A 107 11.93 15.59 -25.03
C GLY A 107 11.04 14.54 -25.69
N GLN A 108 11.50 13.95 -26.79
CA GLN A 108 10.91 12.77 -27.41
C GLN A 108 10.70 11.66 -26.37
N GLY A 109 9.45 11.45 -25.96
CA GLY A 109 9.08 10.39 -25.03
C GLY A 109 7.76 10.66 -24.31
N SER A 110 6.67 10.87 -25.05
CA SER A 110 5.33 10.86 -24.45
C SER A 110 4.67 9.51 -24.69
N PRO A 111 4.47 8.67 -23.65
CA PRO A 111 3.41 7.70 -23.64
C PRO A 111 2.26 8.30 -22.82
N THR A 112 1.12 8.53 -23.46
CA THR A 112 -0.17 8.57 -22.76
C THR A 112 -0.36 7.19 -22.12
N SER A 113 0.10 7.04 -20.87
CA SER A 113 0.09 5.78 -20.15
C SER A 113 -1.37 5.36 -19.87
N PRO A 114 -1.82 4.17 -20.32
CA PRO A 114 -3.15 3.66 -20.03
C PRO A 114 -3.43 3.46 -18.52
N TYR A 115 -2.40 3.54 -17.66
CA TYR A 115 -2.53 3.36 -16.21
C TYR A 115 -3.23 4.52 -15.47
N ALA A 116 -3.30 5.72 -16.06
CA ALA A 116 -4.04 6.84 -15.45
C ALA A 116 -5.57 6.59 -15.39
N LYS A 117 -6.08 5.60 -16.14
CA LYS A 117 -7.50 5.20 -16.13
C LYS A 117 -7.82 4.00 -15.22
N ALA A 118 -6.83 3.45 -14.51
CA ALA A 118 -7.00 2.23 -13.69
C ALA A 118 -7.11 2.48 -12.17
N VAL A 119 -7.24 3.75 -11.75
CA VAL A 119 -7.56 4.10 -10.36
C VAL A 119 -9.08 4.03 -10.22
N PHE A 120 -9.59 3.60 -9.06
CA PHE A 120 -11.01 3.40 -8.71
C PHE A 120 -11.57 2.00 -8.97
N ARG A 121 -11.39 1.14 -7.95
CA ARG A 121 -12.21 -0.04 -7.71
C ARG A 121 -12.98 0.16 -6.39
N ARG A 122 -14.26 0.56 -6.46
CA ARG A 122 -15.22 0.30 -5.37
C ARG A 122 -16.61 -0.10 -5.84
N SER A 123 -17.18 -1.01 -5.06
CA SER A 123 -18.50 -1.63 -5.11
C SER A 123 -19.66 -0.63 -5.09
N PRO A 124 -20.71 -0.78 -5.92
CA PRO A 124 -21.97 -0.11 -5.68
C PRO A 124 -22.94 -1.03 -4.91
N GLN A 125 -23.67 -0.40 -3.99
CA GLN A 125 -24.90 -0.91 -3.40
C GLN A 125 -25.94 -1.22 -4.49
N ALA A 126 -26.02 -2.50 -4.86
CA ALA A 126 -27.17 -3.27 -5.34
C ALA A 126 -26.57 -4.59 -5.87
N ASP A 127 -26.85 -5.72 -5.22
CA ASP A 127 -26.16 -7.00 -5.42
C ASP A 127 -26.14 -7.44 -6.90
N PRO A 128 -25.04 -7.23 -7.66
CA PRO A 128 -24.94 -7.68 -9.05
C PRO A 128 -24.91 -9.21 -9.12
N TRP A 129 -24.63 -9.87 -7.99
CA TRP A 129 -24.72 -11.31 -7.87
C TRP A 129 -26.15 -11.80 -7.90
N GLU A 130 -27.19 -10.97 -7.82
CA GLU A 130 -28.56 -11.42 -7.98
C GLU A 130 -28.82 -11.91 -9.41
N ARG A 131 -28.31 -11.21 -10.44
CA ARG A 131 -28.37 -11.69 -11.83
C ARG A 131 -27.46 -12.89 -12.10
N VAL A 132 -26.27 -12.93 -11.50
CA VAL A 132 -25.35 -14.08 -11.62
C VAL A 132 -25.96 -15.31 -10.92
N ARG A 133 -26.56 -15.14 -9.75
CA ARG A 133 -27.33 -16.18 -9.05
C ARG A 133 -28.55 -16.59 -9.83
N ASP A 134 -29.24 -15.68 -10.52
CA ASP A 134 -30.37 -16.02 -11.39
C ASP A 134 -29.92 -16.81 -12.62
N VAL A 135 -28.76 -16.50 -13.20
CA VAL A 135 -28.15 -17.30 -14.27
C VAL A 135 -27.74 -18.68 -13.74
N ILE A 136 -27.11 -18.75 -12.57
CA ILE A 136 -26.74 -20.02 -11.91
C ILE A 136 -27.99 -20.84 -11.59
N ARG A 137 -29.06 -20.24 -11.04
CA ARG A 137 -30.35 -20.89 -10.75
C ARG A 137 -31.06 -21.35 -12.02
N ALA A 138 -31.10 -20.52 -13.06
CA ALA A 138 -31.70 -20.87 -14.34
C ALA A 138 -30.94 -22.01 -15.04
N THR A 139 -29.63 -22.10 -14.82
CA THR A 139 -28.78 -23.18 -15.34
C THR A 139 -28.95 -24.46 -14.54
N ALA A 140 -28.98 -24.38 -13.21
CA ALA A 140 -29.29 -25.50 -12.33
C ALA A 140 -30.71 -26.07 -12.58
N ALA A 141 -31.68 -25.20 -12.88
CA ALA A 141 -33.03 -25.60 -13.25
C ALA A 141 -33.09 -26.30 -14.63
N LYS A 142 -32.21 -25.95 -15.58
CA LYS A 142 -32.08 -26.65 -16.86
C LYS A 142 -31.40 -28.02 -16.72
N GLU A 143 -30.45 -28.16 -15.81
CA GLU A 143 -29.84 -29.47 -15.48
C GLU A 143 -30.84 -30.41 -14.78
N GLN A 144 -31.72 -29.88 -13.93
CA GLN A 144 -32.80 -30.65 -13.30
C GLN A 144 -33.93 -31.07 -14.27
N ALA A 145 -34.07 -30.38 -15.40
CA ALA A 145 -35.09 -30.67 -16.41
C ALA A 145 -34.67 -31.77 -17.40
N TRP A 146 -33.50 -32.38 -17.26
CA TRP A 146 -33.11 -33.51 -18.09
C TRP A 146 -33.82 -34.79 -17.60
N PRO A 147 -34.71 -35.41 -18.40
CA PRO A 147 -35.41 -36.60 -17.94
C PRO A 147 -34.41 -37.74 -17.75
N PRO A 148 -34.52 -38.53 -16.65
CA PRO A 148 -33.71 -39.71 -16.49
C PRO A 148 -34.13 -40.75 -17.54
N SER A 149 -33.24 -40.96 -18.51
CA SER A 149 -33.16 -42.16 -19.37
C SER A 149 -34.49 -42.77 -19.81
N ALA A 150 -35.12 -42.20 -20.84
CA ALA A 150 -36.04 -42.96 -21.67
C ALA A 150 -35.23 -43.78 -22.69
N THR A 151 -35.04 -45.07 -22.40
CA THR A 151 -34.52 -46.04 -23.36
C THR A 151 -35.56 -46.28 -24.45
N LEU A 152 -35.25 -45.88 -25.68
CA LEU A 152 -35.90 -46.39 -26.88
C LEU A 152 -35.00 -47.46 -27.52
N PRO A 153 -35.56 -48.59 -28.03
CA PRO A 153 -34.77 -49.57 -28.73
C PRO A 153 -34.48 -49.08 -30.16
N ASN A 154 -33.21 -49.00 -30.53
CA ASN A 154 -32.77 -48.80 -31.92
C ASN A 154 -32.35 -50.14 -32.54
N PRO A 155 -33.13 -50.72 -33.47
CA PRO A 155 -32.61 -51.71 -34.40
C PRO A 155 -32.13 -50.97 -35.66
N PHE A 156 -30.82 -51.07 -35.92
CA PHE A 156 -30.10 -50.67 -37.15
C PHE A 156 -29.48 -49.26 -37.22
N GLY A 157 -28.14 -49.25 -37.10
CA GLY A 157 -27.23 -48.29 -37.75
C GLY A 157 -26.77 -47.11 -36.88
N GLU A 158 -25.50 -47.12 -36.45
CA GLU A 158 -24.87 -45.96 -35.79
C GLU A 158 -24.27 -45.00 -36.84
N PRO A 159 -24.68 -43.72 -36.87
CA PRO A 159 -23.78 -42.63 -37.19
C PRO A 159 -22.89 -42.36 -35.97
N GLU A 160 -21.58 -42.18 -36.18
CA GLU A 160 -20.64 -41.77 -35.13
C GLU A 160 -21.15 -40.50 -34.44
N SER A 161 -21.71 -40.67 -33.25
CA SER A 161 -22.12 -39.57 -32.40
C SER A 161 -20.87 -39.11 -31.64
N PRO A 162 -20.59 -37.79 -31.55
CA PRO A 162 -19.49 -37.32 -30.73
C PRO A 162 -19.69 -37.85 -29.31
N SER A 163 -18.64 -38.45 -28.75
CA SER A 163 -18.64 -39.00 -27.41
C SER A 163 -19.31 -38.01 -26.45
N PRO A 164 -20.25 -38.43 -25.57
CA PRO A 164 -20.91 -37.58 -24.61
C PRO A 164 -19.94 -36.75 -23.74
N ALA A 165 -18.69 -37.20 -23.60
CA ALA A 165 -17.63 -36.47 -22.93
C ALA A 165 -17.20 -35.21 -23.70
N THR A 166 -17.00 -35.30 -25.02
CA THR A 166 -16.54 -34.17 -25.85
C THR A 166 -17.59 -33.06 -25.94
N SER A 167 -18.87 -33.42 -26.00
CA SER A 167 -19.98 -32.45 -26.00
C SER A 167 -20.17 -31.77 -24.65
N ARG A 168 -19.90 -32.47 -23.53
CA ARG A 168 -19.90 -31.88 -22.18
C ARG A 168 -18.74 -30.92 -21.97
N ASP A 169 -17.54 -31.27 -22.42
CA ASP A 169 -16.35 -30.42 -22.27
C ASP A 169 -16.45 -29.14 -23.11
N LEU A 170 -16.98 -29.24 -24.33
CA LEU A 170 -17.23 -28.07 -25.18
C LEU A 170 -18.33 -27.15 -24.60
N ALA A 171 -19.39 -27.72 -24.03
CA ALA A 171 -20.42 -26.95 -23.35
C ALA A 171 -19.89 -26.26 -22.08
N ALA A 172 -19.10 -26.95 -21.25
CA ALA A 172 -18.48 -26.39 -20.06
C ALA A 172 -17.49 -25.26 -20.39
N SER A 173 -16.68 -25.42 -21.45
CA SER A 173 -15.75 -24.38 -21.92
C SER A 173 -16.49 -23.15 -22.48
N ALA A 174 -17.58 -23.34 -23.23
CA ALA A 174 -18.38 -22.24 -23.76
C ALA A 174 -19.15 -21.50 -22.66
N LEU A 175 -19.65 -22.20 -21.64
CA LEU A 175 -20.28 -21.63 -20.45
C LEU A 175 -19.27 -20.82 -19.62
N SER A 176 -18.06 -21.34 -19.39
CA SER A 176 -16.99 -20.62 -18.70
C SER A 176 -16.61 -19.32 -19.42
N SER A 177 -16.50 -19.37 -20.75
CA SER A 177 -16.18 -18.20 -21.58
C SER A 177 -17.31 -17.15 -21.53
N SER A 178 -18.57 -17.58 -21.62
CA SER A 178 -19.73 -16.67 -21.57
C SER A 178 -19.92 -16.01 -20.20
N VAL A 179 -19.65 -16.75 -19.11
CA VAL A 179 -19.66 -16.20 -17.75
C VAL A 179 -18.55 -15.17 -17.59
N GLN A 180 -17.34 -15.45 -18.10
CA GLN A 180 -16.23 -14.50 -18.05
C GLN A 180 -16.53 -13.22 -18.85
N GLU A 181 -17.07 -13.33 -20.08
CA GLU A 181 -17.48 -12.16 -20.87
C GLU A 181 -18.53 -11.30 -20.16
N LEU A 182 -19.46 -11.92 -19.45
CA LEU A 182 -20.50 -11.24 -18.69
C LEU A 182 -19.92 -10.55 -17.44
N LEU A 183 -19.00 -11.19 -16.73
CA LEU A 183 -18.25 -10.59 -15.63
C LEU A 183 -17.43 -9.38 -16.11
N ASP A 184 -16.70 -9.52 -17.22
CA ASP A 184 -15.91 -8.44 -17.83
C ASP A 184 -16.80 -7.28 -18.32
N SER A 185 -18.02 -7.57 -18.80
CA SER A 185 -19.00 -6.56 -19.21
C SER A 185 -19.57 -5.80 -18.01
N LEU A 186 -19.91 -6.51 -16.93
CA LEU A 186 -20.38 -5.92 -15.68
C LEU A 186 -19.27 -5.09 -15.03
N GLU A 187 -18.03 -5.57 -15.03
CA GLU A 187 -16.88 -4.84 -14.52
C GLU A 187 -16.66 -3.55 -15.33
N ARG A 188 -16.67 -3.61 -16.67
CA ARG A 188 -16.55 -2.42 -17.52
C ARG A 188 -17.65 -1.39 -17.29
N THR A 189 -18.89 -1.83 -17.12
CA THR A 189 -20.03 -0.94 -16.88
C THR A 189 -19.93 -0.28 -15.50
N SER A 190 -19.53 -1.04 -14.48
CA SER A 190 -19.28 -0.53 -13.13
C SER A 190 -18.14 0.49 -13.12
N LEU A 191 -17.04 0.21 -13.82
CA LEU A 191 -15.90 1.13 -13.95
C LEU A 191 -16.28 2.43 -14.66
N ALA A 192 -17.06 2.36 -15.74
CA ALA A 192 -17.53 3.55 -16.45
C ALA A 192 -18.44 4.42 -15.58
N ALA A 193 -19.33 3.80 -14.79
CA ALA A 193 -20.20 4.51 -13.86
C ALA A 193 -19.41 5.16 -12.71
N ALA A 194 -18.46 4.44 -12.12
CA ALA A 194 -17.58 4.98 -11.07
C ALA A 194 -16.73 6.15 -11.58
N ALA A 195 -16.21 6.05 -12.80
CA ALA A 195 -15.47 7.13 -13.44
C ALA A 195 -16.35 8.37 -13.68
N ALA A 196 -17.59 8.18 -14.17
CA ALA A 196 -18.53 9.28 -14.35
C ALA A 196 -18.90 9.95 -13.02
N HIS A 197 -19.19 9.17 -11.97
CA HIS A 197 -19.48 9.69 -10.63
C HIS A 197 -18.32 10.51 -10.06
N LEU A 198 -17.09 10.05 -10.28
CA LEU A 198 -15.91 10.80 -9.85
C LEU A 198 -15.75 12.12 -10.61
N GLU A 199 -16.01 12.15 -11.92
CA GLU A 199 -16.00 13.40 -12.68
C GLU A 199 -17.09 14.38 -12.19
N ASP A 200 -18.27 13.87 -11.83
CA ASP A 200 -19.33 14.68 -11.22
C ASP A 200 -18.89 15.25 -9.86
N LEU A 201 -18.24 14.44 -9.02
CA LEU A 201 -17.68 14.90 -7.74
C LEU A 201 -16.56 15.94 -7.93
N ARG A 202 -15.66 15.73 -8.90
CA ARG A 202 -14.61 16.70 -9.26
C ARG A 202 -15.21 18.02 -9.70
N ALA A 203 -16.29 17.98 -10.49
CA ALA A 203 -17.01 19.16 -10.94
C ALA A 203 -17.75 19.88 -9.79
N ALA A 204 -18.24 19.12 -8.81
CA ALA A 204 -18.87 19.67 -7.59
C ALA A 204 -17.86 20.34 -6.64
N GLY A 205 -16.58 19.97 -6.73
CA GLY A 205 -15.50 20.50 -5.92
C GLY A 205 -15.25 19.70 -4.64
N PRO A 206 -14.37 20.19 -3.73
CA PRO A 206 -13.97 19.48 -2.53
C PRO A 206 -15.16 19.04 -1.67
N SER A 207 -15.23 17.76 -1.33
CA SER A 207 -16.30 17.16 -0.54
C SER A 207 -15.79 15.97 0.27
N SER A 208 -16.50 15.63 1.35
CA SER A 208 -16.19 14.44 2.16
C SER A 208 -16.40 13.14 1.39
N GLU A 209 -17.40 13.08 0.50
CA GLU A 209 -17.65 11.94 -0.38
C GLU A 209 -16.48 11.71 -1.35
N TRP A 210 -16.00 12.77 -2.00
CA TRP A 210 -14.82 12.66 -2.85
C TRP A 210 -13.59 12.24 -2.04
N LEU A 211 -13.41 12.79 -0.83
CA LEU A 211 -12.31 12.40 0.04
C LEU A 211 -12.39 10.92 0.43
N GLY A 212 -13.58 10.41 0.77
CA GLY A 212 -13.81 9.00 1.08
C GLY A 212 -13.45 8.08 -0.08
N MET A 213 -13.88 8.44 -1.30
CA MET A 213 -13.50 7.70 -2.51
C MET A 213 -11.99 7.74 -2.79
N ALA A 214 -11.36 8.90 -2.60
CA ALA A 214 -9.93 9.07 -2.84
C ALA A 214 -9.09 8.28 -1.81
N LEU A 215 -9.48 8.28 -0.54
CA LEU A 215 -8.83 7.50 0.52
C LEU A 215 -9.04 6.00 0.33
N ASP A 216 -10.22 5.57 -0.13
CA ASP A 216 -10.47 4.15 -0.38
C ASP A 216 -9.57 3.59 -1.49
N ALA A 217 -9.15 4.41 -2.46
CA ALA A 217 -8.16 3.99 -3.47
C ALA A 217 -6.81 3.61 -2.85
N PHE A 218 -6.52 4.00 -1.61
CA PHE A 218 -5.34 3.57 -0.83
C PHE A 218 -5.65 2.37 0.07
N ASN A 219 -6.88 2.22 0.56
CA ASN A 219 -7.32 1.02 1.28
C ASN A 219 -7.48 -0.20 0.35
N ARG A 220 -7.75 0.06 -0.93
CA ARG A 220 -7.82 -0.95 -2.01
C ARG A 220 -6.85 -0.57 -3.12
N PRO A 221 -5.54 -0.60 -2.83
CA PRO A 221 -4.54 -0.01 -3.69
C PRO A 221 -4.43 -0.74 -5.02
N ALA A 222 -4.33 0.03 -6.11
CA ALA A 222 -3.92 -0.51 -7.39
C ALA A 222 -2.51 -1.14 -7.30
N PRO A 223 -2.16 -2.14 -8.13
CA PRO A 223 -0.87 -2.82 -8.06
C PRO A 223 0.33 -1.89 -8.08
N ALA A 224 0.29 -0.82 -8.89
CA ALA A 224 1.35 0.18 -8.94
C ALA A 224 1.53 0.93 -7.61
N VAL A 225 0.45 1.29 -6.92
CA VAL A 225 0.51 1.98 -5.62
C VAL A 225 1.06 1.04 -4.54
N ARG A 226 0.61 -0.22 -4.51
CA ARG A 226 1.15 -1.24 -3.60
C ARG A 226 2.64 -1.51 -3.84
N ALA A 227 3.03 -1.71 -5.09
CA ALA A 227 4.44 -1.87 -5.47
C ALA A 227 5.26 -0.61 -5.10
N THR A 228 4.67 0.59 -5.19
CA THR A 228 5.35 1.81 -4.74
C THR A 228 5.67 1.73 -3.25
N ALA A 229 4.73 1.29 -2.42
CA ALA A 229 4.96 1.20 -0.97
C ALA A 229 6.06 0.19 -0.61
N GLU A 230 6.06 -0.99 -1.26
CA GLU A 230 7.14 -1.98 -1.15
C GLU A 230 8.50 -1.35 -1.47
N LEU A 231 8.62 -0.71 -2.63
CA LEU A 231 9.88 -0.15 -3.12
C LEU A 231 10.34 1.07 -2.29
N LEU A 232 9.42 1.86 -1.74
CA LEU A 232 9.75 2.96 -0.85
C LEU A 232 10.36 2.47 0.47
N ILE A 233 9.85 1.38 1.05
CA ILE A 233 10.45 0.79 2.26
C ILE A 233 11.85 0.27 1.95
N VAL A 234 12.03 -0.44 0.83
CA VAL A 234 13.33 -0.97 0.38
C VAL A 234 14.34 0.15 0.07
N SER A 235 13.88 1.30 -0.42
CA SER A 235 14.74 2.44 -0.77
C SER A 235 15.60 2.94 0.40
N GLN A 236 15.24 2.61 1.64
CA GLN A 236 16.05 2.91 2.82
C GLN A 236 17.40 2.18 2.84
N PHE A 237 17.49 1.07 2.11
CA PHE A 237 18.61 0.12 2.11
C PHE A 237 19.27 -0.04 0.73
N ASP A 238 18.65 0.52 -0.31
CA ASP A 238 19.12 0.43 -1.70
C ASP A 238 19.29 1.83 -2.30
N GLU A 239 20.54 2.22 -2.56
CA GLU A 239 20.90 3.57 -3.02
C GLU A 239 20.30 3.93 -4.38
N VAL A 240 20.15 2.95 -5.29
CA VAL A 240 19.60 3.17 -6.63
C VAL A 240 18.10 3.47 -6.53
N LEU A 241 17.38 2.73 -5.69
CA LEU A 241 15.98 3.01 -5.39
C LEU A 241 15.81 4.31 -4.60
N ALA A 242 16.68 4.60 -3.64
CA ALA A 242 16.66 5.85 -2.87
C ALA A 242 16.74 7.07 -3.80
N ALA A 243 17.67 7.04 -4.76
CA ALA A 243 17.82 8.11 -5.74
C ALA A 243 16.57 8.27 -6.62
N ALA A 244 16.00 7.16 -7.11
CA ALA A 244 14.79 7.19 -7.92
C ALA A 244 13.55 7.68 -7.14
N ALA A 245 13.39 7.25 -5.88
CA ALA A 245 12.32 7.72 -5.00
C ALA A 245 12.46 9.21 -4.69
N ALA A 246 13.69 9.67 -4.42
CA ALA A 246 13.98 11.08 -4.16
C ALA A 246 13.60 11.96 -5.36
N GLU A 247 14.05 11.57 -6.56
CA GLU A 247 13.83 12.29 -7.81
C GLU A 247 12.35 12.34 -8.22
N HIS A 248 11.63 11.21 -8.12
CA HIS A 248 10.32 11.09 -8.75
C HIS A 248 9.13 11.16 -7.79
N ILE A 249 9.34 11.03 -6.47
CA ILE A 249 8.26 11.04 -5.48
C ILE A 249 8.55 12.09 -4.40
N ALA A 250 9.69 11.98 -3.72
CA ALA A 250 10.02 12.79 -2.55
C ALA A 250 10.06 14.28 -2.90
N SER A 251 10.62 14.66 -4.06
CA SER A 251 10.62 16.06 -4.52
C SER A 251 9.21 16.65 -4.54
N ARG A 252 8.22 15.94 -5.12
CA ARG A 252 6.85 16.44 -5.22
C ARG A 252 6.14 16.47 -3.86
N VAL A 253 6.33 15.44 -3.05
CA VAL A 253 5.73 15.38 -1.70
C VAL A 253 6.33 16.45 -0.79
N THR A 254 7.64 16.70 -0.90
CA THR A 254 8.33 17.79 -0.19
C THR A 254 7.77 19.15 -0.60
N ASP A 255 7.52 19.41 -1.90
CA ASP A 255 6.88 20.65 -2.35
C ASP A 255 5.50 20.85 -1.74
N TRP A 256 4.72 19.78 -1.56
CA TRP A 256 3.40 19.84 -0.93
C TRP A 256 3.47 20.10 0.58
N CYS A 257 4.48 19.57 1.25
CA CYS A 257 4.64 19.58 2.71
C CYS A 257 5.60 20.66 3.24
N THR A 258 6.26 21.42 2.38
CA THR A 258 7.23 22.45 2.83
C THR A 258 6.58 23.83 2.85
N PRO A 259 6.48 24.49 4.02
CA PRO A 259 5.97 25.85 4.10
C PRO A 259 6.88 26.82 3.35
N SER A 260 6.31 27.74 2.58
CA SER A 260 7.09 28.78 1.90
C SER A 260 6.27 30.06 1.67
N ARG A 261 6.95 31.18 1.36
CA ARG A 261 6.27 32.48 1.17
C ARG A 261 5.31 32.50 -0.02
N THR A 262 5.59 31.70 -1.04
CA THR A 262 4.80 31.60 -2.28
C THR A 262 4.06 30.26 -2.39
N GLY A 263 4.17 29.39 -1.38
CA GLY A 263 3.58 28.07 -1.35
C GLY A 263 2.61 27.91 -0.17
N PRO A 264 2.46 26.68 0.37
CA PRO A 264 1.52 26.47 1.46
C PRO A 264 1.96 27.20 2.72
N SER A 265 0.97 27.65 3.50
CA SER A 265 1.20 28.07 4.89
C SER A 265 1.67 26.87 5.74
N PRO A 266 2.29 27.10 6.92
CA PRO A 266 2.63 26.01 7.84
C PRO A 266 1.45 25.11 8.20
N ALA A 267 0.26 25.68 8.40
CA ALA A 267 -0.95 24.92 8.69
C ALA A 267 -1.40 24.08 7.49
N THR A 268 -1.40 24.64 6.28
CA THR A 268 -1.74 23.91 5.05
C THR A 268 -0.76 22.76 4.80
N ALA A 269 0.54 23.00 5.00
CA ALA A 269 1.57 21.98 4.88
C ALA A 269 1.37 20.82 5.87
N ALA A 270 1.07 21.12 7.15
CA ALA A 270 0.75 20.12 8.16
C ALA A 270 -0.47 19.27 7.80
N ARG A 271 -1.56 19.90 7.32
CA ARG A 271 -2.78 19.21 6.89
C ARG A 271 -2.54 18.29 5.69
N ARG A 272 -1.75 18.75 4.71
CA ARG A 272 -1.32 17.91 3.58
C ARG A 272 -0.48 16.73 4.05
N ALA A 273 0.50 16.98 4.91
CA ALA A 273 1.36 15.94 5.48
C ALA A 273 0.53 14.89 6.25
N TYR A 274 -0.45 15.32 7.04
CA TYR A 274 -1.38 14.43 7.74
C TYR A 274 -2.17 13.52 6.78
N LEU A 275 -2.78 14.07 5.72
CA LEU A 275 -3.51 13.27 4.74
C LEU A 275 -2.60 12.33 3.93
N ILE A 276 -1.39 12.78 3.57
CA ILE A 276 -0.42 11.93 2.89
C ILE A 276 0.00 10.77 3.80
N SER A 277 0.26 11.04 5.09
CA SER A 277 0.49 9.97 6.07
C SER A 277 -0.69 9.01 6.10
N LEU A 278 -1.92 9.48 6.29
CA LEU A 278 -3.09 8.59 6.30
C LEU A 278 -3.20 7.74 5.02
N ALA A 279 -3.04 8.34 3.85
CA ALA A 279 -3.12 7.64 2.57
C ALA A 279 -2.02 6.58 2.40
N LEU A 280 -0.76 6.92 2.67
CA LEU A 280 0.36 5.95 2.67
C LEU A 280 0.11 4.83 3.68
N GLY A 281 -0.40 5.20 4.84
CA GLY A 281 -0.82 4.31 5.91
C GLY A 281 -1.87 3.28 5.52
N LEU A 282 -2.91 3.70 4.79
CA LEU A 282 -3.97 2.83 4.28
C LEU A 282 -3.41 1.80 3.30
N VAL A 283 -2.42 2.18 2.47
CA VAL A 283 -1.70 1.21 1.63
C VAL A 283 -0.93 0.23 2.50
N LEU A 284 -0.36 0.65 3.62
CA LEU A 284 0.35 -0.28 4.50
C LEU A 284 -0.59 -1.22 5.26
N ALA A 285 -1.80 -0.76 5.58
CA ALA A 285 -2.81 -1.51 6.32
C ALA A 285 -3.74 -2.36 5.44
N HIS A 286 -3.67 -2.28 4.11
CA HIS A 286 -4.62 -2.95 3.20
C HIS A 286 -4.64 -4.48 3.32
N THR A 287 -3.54 -5.09 3.75
CA THR A 287 -3.45 -6.55 3.94
C THR A 287 -4.01 -7.02 5.27
N ARG A 288 -4.40 -6.10 6.17
CA ARG A 288 -4.98 -6.50 7.46
C ARG A 288 -6.28 -7.28 7.23
N ALA A 289 -6.51 -8.32 8.03
CA ALA A 289 -7.76 -9.07 7.99
C ALA A 289 -8.97 -8.12 8.11
N GLY A 290 -9.92 -8.26 7.19
CA GLY A 290 -11.12 -7.43 7.12
C GLY A 290 -10.93 -6.00 6.57
N ALA A 291 -9.71 -5.54 6.28
CA ALA A 291 -9.46 -4.18 5.78
C ALA A 291 -10.25 -3.85 4.49
N ALA A 292 -10.36 -4.84 3.60
CA ALA A 292 -11.10 -4.70 2.35
C ALA A 292 -12.57 -4.33 2.58
N ASP A 293 -13.20 -4.73 3.69
CA ASP A 293 -14.62 -4.51 3.96
C ASP A 293 -14.91 -3.23 4.76
N ILE A 294 -13.87 -2.50 5.15
CA ILE A 294 -14.00 -1.32 6.01
C ILE A 294 -14.54 -0.15 5.20
N ASP A 295 -15.68 0.40 5.63
CA ASP A 295 -16.16 1.66 5.11
C ASP A 295 -15.43 2.84 5.76
N LEU A 296 -14.91 3.73 4.92
CA LEU A 296 -14.14 4.90 5.32
C LEU A 296 -14.95 6.19 5.22
N GLN A 297 -16.20 6.16 4.76
CA GLN A 297 -16.97 7.37 4.50
C GLN A 297 -17.16 8.24 5.76
N GLY A 298 -17.58 7.64 6.88
CA GLY A 298 -17.72 8.39 8.14
C GLY A 298 -16.41 8.99 8.64
N GLN A 299 -15.30 8.29 8.43
CA GLN A 299 -13.95 8.77 8.75
C GLN A 299 -13.54 9.94 7.85
N ALA A 300 -13.84 9.85 6.56
CA ALA A 300 -13.57 10.90 5.61
C ALA A 300 -14.40 12.16 5.90
N GLU A 301 -15.65 12.02 6.34
CA GLU A 301 -16.48 13.14 6.80
C GLU A 301 -15.88 13.85 8.02
N ALA A 302 -15.48 13.09 9.04
CA ALA A 302 -14.81 13.62 10.22
C ALA A 302 -13.51 14.36 9.87
N VAL A 303 -12.63 13.73 9.10
CA VAL A 303 -11.36 14.33 8.66
C VAL A 303 -11.61 15.55 7.78
N PHE A 304 -12.55 15.49 6.84
CA PHE A 304 -12.87 16.62 5.97
C PHE A 304 -13.37 17.83 6.76
N ALA A 305 -14.30 17.62 7.70
CA ALA A 305 -14.80 18.67 8.58
C ALA A 305 -13.66 19.26 9.41
N ALA A 306 -12.81 18.42 9.98
CA ALA A 306 -11.70 18.82 10.82
C ALA A 306 -10.67 19.69 10.08
N LEU A 307 -10.25 19.28 8.88
CA LEU A 307 -9.21 19.97 8.11
C LEU A 307 -9.66 21.34 7.56
N ARG A 308 -10.96 21.63 7.58
CA ARG A 308 -11.54 22.93 7.22
C ARG A 308 -11.74 23.88 8.38
N SER A 309 -11.49 23.43 9.62
CA SER A 309 -11.55 24.30 10.79
C SER A 309 -10.48 25.40 10.72
N ASP A 310 -10.85 26.62 11.11
CA ASP A 310 -9.92 27.74 11.24
C ASP A 310 -9.24 27.70 12.62
N LEU A 311 -8.41 26.68 12.83
CA LEU A 311 -7.55 26.58 14.00
C LEU A 311 -6.18 27.19 13.72
N ASN A 312 -5.79 28.13 14.60
CA ASN A 312 -4.42 28.62 14.65
C ASN A 312 -3.54 27.57 15.35
N PRO A 313 -2.30 27.35 14.87
CA PRO A 313 -1.36 26.46 15.54
C PRO A 313 -1.19 26.81 17.02
N ALA A 314 -1.40 25.82 17.89
CA ALA A 314 -1.01 25.85 19.28
C ALA A 314 0.48 25.49 19.41
N PRO A 315 1.23 26.13 20.31
CA PRO A 315 2.60 25.70 20.59
C PRO A 315 2.58 24.32 21.24
N LEU A 316 3.04 23.30 20.50
CA LEU A 316 3.20 21.96 21.03
C LEU A 316 4.16 21.94 22.23
N PRO A 317 3.90 21.13 23.28
CA PRO A 317 4.83 20.93 24.37
C PRO A 317 6.22 20.54 23.85
N LYS A 318 7.26 21.21 24.35
CA LYS A 318 8.66 20.91 23.99
C LYS A 318 9.21 19.66 24.68
N ALA A 319 8.47 19.08 25.62
CA ALA A 319 8.85 17.83 26.26
C ALA A 319 9.01 16.76 25.17
N ARG A 320 10.21 16.18 25.08
CA ARG A 320 10.48 15.04 24.20
C ARG A 320 9.95 13.77 24.83
N ALA A 321 9.56 12.84 23.98
CA ALA A 321 9.26 11.48 24.39
C ALA A 321 10.56 10.78 24.80
N ALA A 322 10.93 10.85 26.08
CA ALA A 322 12.16 10.24 26.59
C ALA A 322 12.27 8.74 26.26
N TYR A 323 11.15 8.04 26.08
CA TYR A 323 11.13 6.62 25.72
C TYR A 323 11.59 6.32 24.29
N LEU A 324 11.59 7.31 23.37
CA LEU A 324 12.12 7.15 22.01
C LEU A 324 13.62 7.46 21.93
N ASP A 325 14.14 8.20 22.90
CA ASP A 325 15.57 8.51 23.00
C ASP A 325 16.35 7.41 23.75
N GLN A 326 15.66 6.42 24.33
CA GLN A 326 16.27 5.32 25.09
C GLN A 326 16.30 4.04 24.25
N ASP A 327 17.47 3.41 24.19
CA ASP A 327 17.57 2.01 23.77
C ASP A 327 16.73 1.19 24.75
N ILE A 328 15.57 0.72 24.29
CA ILE A 328 14.70 -0.12 25.11
C ILE A 328 15.38 -1.49 25.19
N ALA A 329 16.16 -1.68 26.26
CA ALA A 329 16.86 -2.93 26.49
C ALA A 329 15.86 -4.09 26.61
N PHE A 330 16.18 -5.19 25.95
CA PHE A 330 15.52 -6.46 26.23
C PHE A 330 15.85 -6.90 27.66
N ASP A 331 14.85 -7.48 28.34
CA ASP A 331 15.00 -8.06 29.67
C ASP A 331 14.38 -9.47 29.66
N THR A 332 15.03 -10.38 28.93
CA THR A 332 14.62 -11.79 28.90
C THR A 332 15.16 -12.60 30.07
N GLY A 333 16.04 -12.00 30.89
CA GLY A 333 16.81 -12.69 31.92
C GLY A 333 18.00 -13.50 31.38
N ASP A 334 18.22 -13.51 30.07
CA ASP A 334 19.37 -14.14 29.39
C ASP A 334 20.11 -13.07 28.58
N GLY A 335 21.19 -12.52 29.15
CA GLY A 335 21.93 -11.42 28.50
C GLY A 335 22.52 -11.79 27.13
N ALA A 336 22.78 -13.07 26.85
CA ALA A 336 23.22 -13.50 25.53
C ALA A 336 22.07 -13.48 24.51
N LEU A 337 20.85 -13.79 24.97
CA LEU A 337 19.65 -13.65 24.16
C LEU A 337 19.32 -12.17 23.92
N ASP A 338 19.37 -11.34 24.95
CA ASP A 338 19.12 -9.90 24.84
C ASP A 338 20.08 -9.23 23.83
N ALA A 339 21.37 -9.56 23.90
CA ALA A 339 22.36 -9.11 22.94
C ALA A 339 22.08 -9.60 21.50
N LEU A 340 21.61 -10.84 21.35
CA LEU A 340 21.26 -11.40 20.05
C LEU A 340 20.03 -10.72 19.43
N LEU A 341 18.99 -10.46 20.22
CA LEU A 341 17.79 -9.76 19.78
C LEU A 341 18.12 -8.32 19.35
N GLN A 342 18.91 -7.59 20.15
CA GLN A 342 19.34 -6.23 19.81
C GLN A 342 20.18 -6.18 18.54
N ALA A 343 21.20 -7.04 18.44
CA ALA A 343 22.06 -7.13 17.26
C ALA A 343 21.26 -7.45 15.97
N THR A 344 20.17 -8.20 16.10
CA THR A 344 19.26 -8.50 14.99
C THR A 344 18.56 -7.23 14.50
N LEU A 345 17.97 -6.46 15.41
CA LEU A 345 17.29 -5.21 15.06
C LEU A 345 18.26 -4.18 14.49
N ASP A 346 19.46 -4.06 15.07
CA ASP A 346 20.48 -3.12 14.62
C ASP A 346 20.94 -3.44 13.19
N GLU A 347 21.30 -4.70 12.91
CA GLU A 347 21.78 -5.12 11.59
C GLU A 347 20.68 -4.93 10.51
N ILE A 348 19.42 -5.26 10.82
CA ILE A 348 18.29 -5.10 9.90
C ILE A 348 17.93 -3.62 9.70
N SER A 349 17.98 -2.79 10.74
CA SER A 349 17.69 -1.36 10.64
C SER A 349 18.66 -0.61 9.71
N VAL A 350 19.86 -1.15 9.50
CA VAL A 350 20.91 -0.57 8.65
C VAL A 350 20.89 -1.17 7.25
N ARG A 351 20.68 -2.48 7.11
CA ARG A 351 20.88 -3.21 5.86
C ARG A 351 19.58 -3.71 5.20
N GLY A 352 18.46 -3.57 5.88
CA GLY A 352 17.22 -4.25 5.54
C GLY A 352 17.30 -5.75 5.83
N PHE A 353 16.16 -6.43 5.79
CA PHE A 353 16.09 -7.84 6.12
C PHE A 353 16.91 -8.69 5.15
N GLU A 354 16.89 -8.38 3.85
CA GLU A 354 17.65 -9.14 2.85
C GLU A 354 19.16 -8.91 2.97
N GLY A 355 19.59 -7.67 3.22
CA GLY A 355 21.01 -7.32 3.35
C GLY A 355 21.64 -7.76 4.67
N ALA A 356 20.84 -7.92 5.73
CA ALA A 356 21.29 -8.43 7.02
C ALA A 356 21.72 -9.91 6.92
N THR A 357 22.85 -10.27 7.53
CA THR A 357 23.37 -11.66 7.50
C THR A 357 23.41 -12.26 8.90
N THR A 358 23.20 -13.57 9.02
CA THR A 358 23.32 -14.26 10.32
C THR A 358 24.72 -14.11 10.92
N SER A 359 25.78 -14.11 10.10
CA SER A 359 27.15 -13.88 10.57
C SER A 359 27.40 -12.43 11.00
N GLY A 360 26.71 -11.46 10.39
CA GLY A 360 26.72 -10.06 10.83
C GLY A 360 26.08 -9.91 12.20
N ILE A 361 24.88 -10.50 12.37
CA ILE A 361 24.14 -10.54 13.64
C ILE A 361 24.98 -11.24 14.73
N ALA A 362 25.51 -12.44 14.46
CA ALA A 362 26.29 -13.20 15.44
C ALA A 362 27.54 -12.41 15.89
N ARG A 363 28.24 -11.77 14.95
CA ARG A 363 29.39 -10.92 15.26
C ARG A 363 29.00 -9.73 16.14
N ALA A 364 27.91 -9.04 15.82
CA ALA A 364 27.42 -7.90 16.60
C ALA A 364 26.96 -8.32 18.00
N ALA A 365 26.34 -9.50 18.13
CA ALA A 365 25.92 -10.09 19.40
C ALA A 365 27.07 -10.69 20.22
N GLY A 366 28.29 -10.79 19.67
CA GLY A 366 29.42 -11.45 20.33
C GLY A 366 29.25 -12.97 20.47
N CYS A 367 28.54 -13.63 19.57
CA CYS A 367 28.27 -15.06 19.60
C CYS A 367 28.66 -15.78 18.29
N SER A 368 28.46 -17.10 18.23
CA SER A 368 28.70 -17.90 17.02
C SER A 368 27.42 -18.07 16.20
N ASP A 369 27.55 -18.22 14.88
CA ASP A 369 26.41 -18.54 14.00
C ASP A 369 25.67 -19.80 14.47
N GLY A 370 26.40 -20.78 15.02
CA GLY A 370 25.81 -22.00 15.59
C GLY A 370 24.86 -21.74 16.77
N LEU A 371 25.10 -20.69 17.57
CA LEU A 371 24.18 -20.31 18.64
C LEU A 371 22.84 -19.79 18.10
N ILE A 372 22.88 -19.04 17.00
CA ILE A 372 21.67 -18.55 16.33
C ILE A 372 20.83 -19.74 15.88
N PHE A 373 21.41 -20.67 15.12
CA PHE A 373 20.68 -21.83 14.59
C PHE A 373 20.25 -22.83 15.68
N ALA A 374 20.90 -22.82 16.86
CA ALA A 374 20.45 -23.61 18.00
C ALA A 374 19.17 -23.06 18.65
N ARG A 375 18.89 -21.75 18.52
CA ARG A 375 17.72 -21.09 19.12
C ARG A 375 16.60 -20.79 18.12
N TYR A 376 16.97 -20.44 16.89
CA TYR A 376 16.04 -20.02 15.85
C TYR A 376 16.27 -20.82 14.57
N PRO A 377 15.22 -21.40 13.97
CA PRO A 377 15.35 -22.19 12.74
C PRO A 377 15.74 -21.32 11.53
N THR A 378 15.38 -20.03 11.54
CA THR A 378 15.63 -19.10 10.43
C THR A 378 15.96 -17.70 10.95
N LYS A 379 16.60 -16.88 10.11
CA LYS A 379 16.80 -15.44 10.36
C LYS A 379 15.47 -14.71 10.53
N LEU A 380 14.44 -15.13 9.80
CA LEU A 380 13.09 -14.58 9.91
C LEU A 380 12.54 -14.83 11.33
N ALA A 381 12.58 -16.07 11.82
CA ALA A 381 12.11 -16.39 13.16
C ALA A 381 12.80 -15.55 14.26
N LEU A 382 14.12 -15.35 14.14
CA LEU A 382 14.87 -14.48 15.05
C LEU A 382 14.41 -13.01 14.97
N PHE A 383 14.27 -12.47 13.75
CA PHE A 383 13.80 -11.10 13.54
C PHE A 383 12.40 -10.87 14.10
N LEU A 384 11.50 -11.83 13.93
CA LEU A 384 10.13 -11.74 14.41
C LEU A 384 10.05 -11.75 15.93
N ASP A 385 10.81 -12.62 16.60
CA ASP A 385 10.86 -12.64 18.07
C ASP A 385 11.44 -11.34 18.63
N ALA A 386 12.51 -10.83 18.01
CA ALA A 386 13.10 -9.54 18.38
C ALA A 386 12.11 -8.39 18.20
N SER A 387 11.44 -8.31 17.05
CA SER A 387 10.49 -7.25 16.73
C SER A 387 9.27 -7.29 17.64
N LYS A 388 8.71 -8.48 17.89
CA LYS A 388 7.58 -8.68 18.82
C LYS A 388 7.88 -8.15 20.21
N ARG A 389 9.01 -8.56 20.78
CA ARG A 389 9.42 -8.14 22.13
C ARG A 389 9.67 -6.64 22.20
N GLN A 390 10.34 -6.10 21.18
CA GLN A 390 10.59 -4.67 21.05
C GLN A 390 9.30 -3.86 20.96
N GLN A 391 8.34 -4.32 20.16
CA GLN A 391 7.03 -3.68 20.04
C GLN A 391 6.28 -3.71 21.37
N ALA A 392 6.19 -4.85 22.05
CA ALA A 392 5.50 -4.94 23.34
C ALA A 392 6.08 -4.00 24.41
N LEU A 393 7.40 -3.78 24.40
CA LEU A 393 8.05 -2.79 25.26
C LEU A 393 7.75 -1.35 24.80
N SER A 394 7.87 -1.09 23.49
CA SER A 394 7.64 0.23 22.89
C SER A 394 6.19 0.69 23.09
N PHE A 395 5.21 -0.21 22.94
CA PHE A 395 3.78 0.08 23.11
C PHE A 395 3.44 0.47 24.55
N ARG A 396 3.98 -0.24 25.56
CA ARG A 396 3.74 0.12 26.96
C ARG A 396 4.30 1.51 27.30
N ASN A 397 5.53 1.77 26.89
CA ASN A 397 6.15 3.08 27.10
C ASN A 397 5.41 4.20 26.35
N TYR A 398 4.94 3.90 25.13
CA TYR A 398 4.14 4.79 24.31
C TYR A 398 2.80 5.11 24.99
N ASP A 399 2.08 4.10 25.48
CA ASP A 399 0.77 4.27 26.12
C ASP A 399 0.87 5.08 27.42
N ASP A 400 1.85 4.79 28.27
CA ASP A 400 2.12 5.56 29.50
C ASP A 400 2.39 7.05 29.17
N TYR A 401 3.24 7.30 28.17
CA TYR A 401 3.55 8.65 27.71
C TYR A 401 2.31 9.35 27.13
N GLN A 402 1.61 8.72 26.19
CA GLN A 402 0.42 9.28 25.54
C GLN A 402 -0.70 9.55 26.53
N THR A 403 -0.93 8.64 27.48
CA THR A 403 -1.91 8.84 28.55
C THR A 403 -1.55 10.06 29.40
N SER A 404 -0.27 10.22 29.76
CA SER A 404 0.17 11.39 30.53
C SER A 404 -0.04 12.71 29.79
N VAL A 405 0.27 12.75 28.48
CA VAL A 405 0.09 13.94 27.64
C VAL A 405 -1.39 14.23 27.42
N ARG A 406 -2.19 13.20 27.11
CA ARG A 406 -3.64 13.30 26.91
C ARG A 406 -4.34 13.90 28.14
N ILE A 407 -3.98 13.47 29.34
CA ILE A 407 -4.53 14.02 30.60
C ILE A 407 -4.18 15.51 30.75
N GLN A 408 -2.97 15.91 30.36
CA GLN A 408 -2.47 17.27 30.56
C GLN A 408 -2.90 18.26 29.46
N HIS A 409 -3.05 17.79 28.23
CA HIS A 409 -3.13 18.62 27.04
C HIS A 409 -4.28 18.27 26.09
N GLY A 410 -5.01 17.18 26.34
CA GLY A 410 -6.05 16.67 25.46
C GLY A 410 -5.52 15.78 24.33
N MET A 411 -6.44 15.04 23.70
CA MET A 411 -6.11 14.03 22.69
C MET A 411 -5.40 14.61 21.46
N GLY A 412 -5.91 15.71 20.90
CA GLY A 412 -5.33 16.28 19.68
C GLY A 412 -3.87 16.72 19.83
N ILE A 413 -3.48 17.26 21.00
CA ILE A 413 -2.08 17.59 21.27
C ILE A 413 -1.24 16.32 21.44
N ALA A 414 -1.79 15.29 22.10
CA ALA A 414 -1.12 14.00 22.27
C ALA A 414 -0.80 13.33 20.91
N ASP A 415 -1.78 13.33 20.00
CA ASP A 415 -1.60 12.82 18.63
C ASP A 415 -0.59 13.65 17.83
N ALA A 416 -0.64 14.98 17.90
CA ALA A 416 0.35 15.82 17.23
C ALA A 416 1.78 15.56 17.73
N LEU A 417 1.94 15.33 19.04
CA LEU A 417 3.22 14.93 19.62
C LEU A 417 3.63 13.53 19.14
N ALA A 418 2.72 12.55 19.09
CA ALA A 418 3.02 11.23 18.55
C ALA A 418 3.59 11.31 17.12
N ILE A 419 2.93 12.09 16.26
CA ILE A 419 3.34 12.29 14.87
C ILE A 419 4.76 12.91 14.82
N ARG A 420 4.98 14.01 15.53
CA ARG A 420 6.29 14.68 15.59
C ARG A 420 7.39 13.70 16.02
N GLU A 421 7.17 13.03 17.14
CA GLU A 421 8.17 12.21 17.81
C GLU A 421 8.55 10.99 16.97
N VAL A 422 7.58 10.30 16.34
CA VAL A 422 7.84 9.19 15.42
C VAL A 422 8.62 9.66 14.20
N GLN A 423 8.42 10.89 13.72
CA GLN A 423 9.08 11.41 12.52
C GLN A 423 10.49 11.97 12.76
N LEU A 424 10.94 12.10 14.01
CA LEU A 424 12.25 12.69 14.33
C LEU A 424 13.42 11.96 13.64
N PRO A 425 14.47 12.66 13.18
CA PRO A 425 15.60 12.03 12.50
C PRO A 425 16.32 10.94 13.32
N ASN A 426 16.42 11.09 14.65
CA ASN A 426 17.09 10.11 15.51
C ASN A 426 16.31 8.79 15.65
N VAL A 427 15.02 8.77 15.32
CA VAL A 427 14.16 7.57 15.36
C VAL A 427 14.20 6.80 14.02
N ARG A 428 15.06 7.22 13.07
CA ARG A 428 15.13 6.62 11.71
C ARG A 428 15.34 5.11 11.72
N LEU A 429 16.25 4.59 12.53
CA LEU A 429 16.57 3.15 12.55
C LEU A 429 15.41 2.33 13.10
N GLN A 430 14.74 2.81 14.16
CA GLN A 430 13.53 2.17 14.70
C GLN A 430 12.41 2.13 13.65
N ARG A 431 12.19 3.25 12.94
CA ARG A 431 11.22 3.29 11.82
C ARG A 431 11.58 2.32 10.70
N ALA A 432 12.85 2.23 10.33
CA ALA A 432 13.30 1.32 9.27
C ALA A 432 12.97 -0.14 9.62
N THR A 433 13.25 -0.56 10.86
CA THR A 433 12.89 -1.88 11.39
C THR A 433 11.38 -2.13 11.36
N TYR A 434 10.59 -1.16 11.83
CA TYR A 434 9.14 -1.26 11.87
C TYR A 434 8.53 -1.40 10.46
N LEU A 435 8.97 -0.57 9.52
CA LEU A 435 8.53 -0.64 8.13
C LEU A 435 8.94 -1.95 7.47
N GLU A 436 10.15 -2.46 7.76
CA GLU A 436 10.61 -3.74 7.22
C GLU A 436 9.76 -4.92 7.72
N GLN A 437 9.33 -4.89 8.98
CA GLN A 437 8.42 -5.90 9.52
C GLN A 437 7.05 -5.87 8.83
N ILE A 438 6.48 -4.68 8.61
CA ILE A 438 5.22 -4.52 7.87
C ILE A 438 5.39 -5.06 6.45
N ARG A 439 6.48 -4.68 5.77
CA ARG A 439 6.82 -5.14 4.41
C ARG A 439 6.84 -6.65 4.30
N LEU A 440 7.58 -7.32 5.18
CA LEU A 440 7.68 -8.78 5.18
C LEU A 440 6.33 -9.46 5.43
N SER A 441 5.45 -8.84 6.23
CA SER A 441 4.13 -9.40 6.54
C SER A 441 3.18 -9.48 5.34
N TRP A 442 3.46 -8.77 4.25
CA TRP A 442 2.65 -8.84 3.03
C TRP A 442 2.88 -10.10 2.21
N HIS A 443 4.03 -10.76 2.42
CA HIS A 443 4.48 -11.87 1.60
C HIS A 443 4.69 -13.15 2.42
N ASP A 444 4.41 -13.10 3.72
CA ASP A 444 4.49 -14.23 4.64
C ASP A 444 3.17 -14.36 5.41
N GLU A 445 2.37 -15.36 5.02
CA GLU A 445 1.05 -15.62 5.62
C GLU A 445 1.11 -15.99 7.11
N GLU A 446 2.21 -16.58 7.56
CA GLU A 446 2.40 -16.92 8.97
C GLU A 446 2.63 -15.65 9.78
N LEU A 447 3.55 -14.80 9.31
CA LEU A 447 3.81 -13.50 9.90
C LEU A 447 2.55 -12.62 9.93
N GLN A 448 1.80 -12.59 8.84
CA GLN A 448 0.55 -11.82 8.75
C GLN A 448 -0.46 -12.29 9.81
N ARG A 449 -0.62 -13.61 9.99
CA ARG A 449 -1.49 -14.19 11.04
C ARG A 449 -0.98 -13.87 12.44
N THR A 450 0.33 -13.95 12.68
CA THR A 450 0.93 -13.63 13.98
C THR A 450 0.71 -12.16 14.34
N LEU A 451 0.96 -11.22 13.42
CA LEU A 451 0.73 -9.80 13.65
C LEU A 451 -0.75 -9.49 13.86
N ALA A 452 -1.65 -10.14 13.11
CA ALA A 452 -3.10 -9.97 13.31
C ALA A 452 -3.52 -10.43 14.72
N ALA A 453 -3.08 -11.62 15.16
CA ALA A 453 -3.41 -12.14 16.48
C ALA A 453 -2.84 -11.28 17.62
N GLU A 454 -1.62 -10.78 17.47
CA GLU A 454 -1.00 -9.86 18.45
C GLU A 454 -1.75 -8.53 18.52
N PHE A 455 -2.17 -8.02 17.37
CA PHE A 455 -2.95 -6.81 17.30
C PHE A 455 -4.34 -6.99 17.93
N ASP A 456 -5.03 -8.10 17.65
CA ASP A 456 -6.32 -8.41 18.27
C ASP A 456 -6.20 -8.53 19.80
N GLN A 457 -5.12 -9.15 20.29
CA GLN A 457 -4.84 -9.22 21.73
C GLN A 457 -4.58 -7.83 22.32
N PHE A 458 -3.80 -6.99 21.66
CA PHE A 458 -3.55 -5.61 22.08
C PHE A 458 -4.86 -4.81 22.18
N VAL A 459 -5.74 -4.92 21.18
CA VAL A 459 -7.04 -4.25 21.17
C VAL A 459 -7.91 -4.74 22.33
N ALA A 460 -7.92 -6.05 22.60
CA ALA A 460 -8.64 -6.62 23.73
C ALA A 460 -8.11 -6.10 25.07
N ASP A 461 -6.79 -6.05 25.25
CA ASP A 461 -6.14 -5.57 26.46
C ASP A 461 -6.39 -4.07 26.69
N ALA A 462 -6.26 -3.25 25.63
CA ALA A 462 -6.52 -1.81 25.68
C ALA A 462 -8.00 -1.50 25.99
N THR A 463 -8.93 -2.23 25.36
CA THR A 463 -10.37 -2.08 25.63
C THR A 463 -10.73 -2.51 27.06
N ALA A 464 -10.06 -3.54 27.59
CA ALA A 464 -10.26 -3.98 28.96
C ALA A 464 -9.72 -2.96 29.98
N ALA A 465 -8.61 -2.28 29.67
CA ALA A 465 -8.00 -1.26 30.52
C ALA A 465 -8.75 0.08 30.48
N ASP A 466 -9.24 0.49 29.30
CA ASP A 466 -10.01 1.70 29.07
C ASP A 466 -11.23 1.39 28.18
N PRO A 467 -12.41 1.10 28.77
CA PRO A 467 -13.63 0.86 28.00
C PRO A 467 -14.08 2.05 27.14
N GLY A 468 -13.53 3.26 27.37
CA GLY A 468 -13.77 4.46 26.57
C GLY A 468 -12.70 4.71 25.51
N TRP A 469 -11.79 3.76 25.25
CA TRP A 469 -10.70 3.91 24.29
C TRP A 469 -11.25 4.09 22.87
N ALA A 470 -11.12 5.31 22.34
CA ALA A 470 -11.73 5.74 21.07
C ALA A 470 -11.38 4.87 19.84
N PRO A 471 -10.15 4.33 19.67
CA PRO A 471 -9.87 3.40 18.57
C PRO A 471 -10.70 2.10 18.60
N ALA A 472 -11.39 1.79 19.71
CA ALA A 472 -12.30 0.66 19.82
C ALA A 472 -13.78 0.99 19.55
N SER A 473 -14.15 2.24 19.19
CA SER A 473 -15.56 2.56 18.92
C SER A 473 -16.09 1.87 17.65
N SER A 474 -15.23 1.66 16.65
CA SER A 474 -15.59 0.90 15.45
C SER A 474 -14.38 0.27 14.76
N PRO A 475 -14.57 -0.77 13.92
CA PRO A 475 -13.50 -1.32 13.09
C PRO A 475 -12.84 -0.30 12.15
N SER A 476 -13.54 0.75 11.73
CA SER A 476 -13.02 1.80 10.85
C SER A 476 -12.13 2.79 11.61
N ASP A 477 -12.49 3.18 12.83
CA ASP A 477 -11.65 3.99 13.73
C ASP A 477 -10.30 3.32 13.97
N LEU A 478 -10.35 2.04 14.33
CA LEU A 478 -9.17 1.23 14.57
C LEU A 478 -8.29 1.16 13.33
N HIS A 479 -8.90 0.95 12.16
CA HIS A 479 -8.16 0.86 10.90
C HIS A 479 -7.47 2.17 10.53
N VAL A 480 -8.18 3.29 10.63
CA VAL A 480 -7.65 4.62 10.33
C VAL A 480 -6.53 4.98 11.30
N SER A 481 -6.66 4.63 12.58
CA SER A 481 -5.61 4.84 13.59
C SER A 481 -4.34 4.05 13.28
N ILE A 482 -4.46 2.74 12.96
CA ILE A 482 -3.31 1.91 12.53
C ILE A 482 -2.69 2.48 11.25
N ALA A 483 -3.52 2.79 10.25
CA ALA A 483 -3.08 3.34 8.99
C ALA A 483 -2.29 4.62 9.23
N LEU A 484 -2.82 5.57 9.99
CA LEU A 484 -2.10 6.79 10.34
C LEU A 484 -0.74 6.48 10.99
N GLY A 485 -0.68 5.54 11.94
CA GLY A 485 0.57 5.07 12.56
C GLY A 485 1.61 4.55 11.57
N PHE A 486 1.20 3.74 10.60
CA PHE A 486 2.08 3.29 9.51
C PHE A 486 2.52 4.45 8.61
N GLY A 487 1.58 5.33 8.28
CA GLY A 487 1.78 6.49 7.44
C GLY A 487 2.78 7.51 7.98
N ILE A 488 2.74 7.77 9.28
CA ILE A 488 3.66 8.70 9.94
C ILE A 488 5.07 8.12 10.03
N ALA A 489 5.22 6.79 10.07
CA ALA A 489 6.52 6.14 9.96
C ALA A 489 7.08 6.21 8.53
N MET A 490 6.22 6.18 7.51
CA MET A 490 6.62 6.20 6.11
C MET A 490 6.90 7.60 5.55
N LEU A 491 6.16 8.64 5.98
CA LEU A 491 6.28 10.01 5.45
C LEU A 491 7.72 10.58 5.49
N PRO A 492 8.53 10.38 6.54
CA PRO A 492 9.91 10.87 6.59
C PRO A 492 10.82 10.36 5.47
N LEU A 493 10.46 9.27 4.78
CA LEU A 493 11.18 8.80 3.59
C LEU A 493 11.01 9.74 2.40
N LEU A 494 9.91 10.50 2.37
CA LEU A 494 9.54 11.40 1.27
C LEU A 494 9.65 12.88 1.64
N ALA A 495 9.42 13.21 2.91
CA ALA A 495 9.48 14.57 3.45
C ALA A 495 10.18 14.55 4.82
N PRO A 496 11.52 14.48 4.87
CA PRO A 496 12.27 14.29 6.11
C PRO A 496 12.12 15.43 7.12
N GLU A 497 11.71 16.62 6.69
CA GLU A 497 11.47 17.78 7.57
C GLU A 497 10.03 17.90 8.08
N ALA A 498 9.15 16.95 7.71
CA ALA A 498 7.73 16.99 8.10
C ALA A 498 7.52 16.95 9.62
N TRP A 499 8.47 16.40 10.38
CA TRP A 499 8.42 16.37 11.86
C TRP A 499 8.28 17.76 12.49
N SER A 500 8.72 18.81 11.78
CA SER A 500 8.70 20.19 12.27
C SER A 500 7.36 20.91 12.07
N LEU A 501 6.40 20.26 11.39
CA LEU A 501 5.11 20.85 11.05
C LEU A 501 4.17 20.94 12.28
N PRO A 502 3.28 21.95 12.33
CA PRO A 502 2.30 22.10 13.41
C PRO A 502 1.12 21.14 13.23
N TYR A 503 1.31 19.86 13.54
CA TYR A 503 0.28 18.83 13.34
C TYR A 503 -1.01 19.02 14.15
N ASP A 504 -0.96 19.83 15.21
CA ASP A 504 -2.11 20.21 16.03
C ASP A 504 -3.23 20.87 15.21
N VAL A 505 -2.90 21.54 14.09
CA VAL A 505 -3.92 22.12 13.18
C VAL A 505 -4.73 21.08 12.40
N ALA A 506 -4.32 19.82 12.47
CA ALA A 506 -5.04 18.67 11.90
C ALA A 506 -5.58 17.77 13.01
N THR A 507 -4.79 17.44 14.03
CA THR A 507 -5.16 16.45 15.04
C THR A 507 -6.16 16.96 16.09
N ILE A 508 -6.07 18.22 16.55
CA ILE A 508 -7.08 18.80 17.46
C ILE A 508 -8.47 18.76 16.84
N PRO A 509 -8.70 19.29 15.63
CA PRO A 509 -10.04 19.28 15.07
C PRO A 509 -10.51 17.87 14.73
N VAL A 510 -9.64 16.92 14.39
CA VAL A 510 -10.02 15.51 14.20
C VAL A 510 -10.49 14.90 15.52
N ALA A 511 -9.78 15.15 16.62
CA ALA A 511 -10.18 14.67 17.95
C ALA A 511 -11.50 15.31 18.42
N ASP A 512 -11.76 16.56 18.06
CA ASP A 512 -12.99 17.28 18.43
C ASP A 512 -14.21 16.90 17.55
N HIS A 513 -13.98 16.27 16.39
CA HIS A 513 -15.02 15.84 15.46
C HIS A 513 -14.94 14.31 15.26
N PRO A 514 -15.22 13.50 16.28
CA PRO A 514 -15.24 12.07 16.11
C PRO A 514 -16.29 11.68 15.06
N PRO A 515 -16.04 10.62 14.28
CA PRO A 515 -17.01 10.11 13.32
C PRO A 515 -18.34 9.79 14.02
N ALA A 516 -19.45 9.99 13.31
CA ALA A 516 -20.76 9.60 13.82
C ALA A 516 -20.80 8.07 14.03
N PRO A 517 -21.45 7.59 15.11
CA PRO A 517 -21.50 6.17 15.47
C PRO A 517 -22.22 5.29 14.45
#